data_AF-A0A0M3K447-F1
#
_entry.id   AF-A0A0M3K447-F1
#
_cell.length_a   1.000
_cell.length_b   1.000
_cell.length_c   1.000
_cell.angle_alpha   90.00
_cell.angle_beta   90.00
_cell.angle_gamma   90.00
#
_symmetry.space_group_name_H-M   'P 1'
#
loop_
_entity.id
_entity.type
_entity.pdbx_description
1 polymer ?
#
loop_
_entity_poly.entity_id
_entity_poly.type
_entity_poly.pdbx_seq_one_letter_code
_entity_poly.pdbx_strand_id
1 'polypeptide(L)'
;MLNTYFANESALLQIRIPPGTILSPDENAAVVGGNVLTSQRLCDVIFLAFNAVAASQGCMNNITFGDGQIGYYETVAGGAGAGSGFDGRSAIHTHMTNTRITDPEILETRYPVILREFSIRNGSGGSGQFRGGDGCIRRIQFRRPLQLSVLTERRAFAPYGIAGGKPGKRGLNLLHKRSGRTVNLGGKNSVNVEAGVGFPRIRFLNIDSLDIFELQTPGGGGYGQMN
;
A
#
# COMPACT_ATOMS: atom_id res chain seq x y z
N MET A 1 -30.06 -16.65 -8.89
CA MET A 1 -29.29 -16.79 -7.63
C MET A 1 -28.18 -17.80 -7.92
N LEU A 2 -26.96 -17.35 -8.21
CA LEU A 2 -25.82 -18.25 -8.35
C LEU A 2 -25.28 -18.52 -6.94
N ASN A 3 -25.57 -19.70 -6.42
CA ASN A 3 -24.91 -20.21 -5.21
C ASN A 3 -23.53 -20.71 -5.65
N THR A 4 -22.50 -19.89 -5.47
CA THR A 4 -21.13 -20.32 -5.75
C THR A 4 -20.59 -21.04 -4.51
N TYR A 5 -20.59 -22.36 -4.54
CA TYR A 5 -19.89 -23.19 -3.55
C TYR A 5 -18.41 -23.22 -3.93
N PHE A 6 -17.54 -22.54 -3.17
CA PHE A 6 -16.11 -22.75 -3.29
C PHE A 6 -15.72 -23.97 -2.47
N ALA A 7 -15.27 -25.03 -3.15
CA ALA A 7 -14.81 -26.26 -2.51
C ALA A 7 -13.31 -26.15 -2.18
N ASN A 8 -12.99 -26.08 -0.90
CA ASN A 8 -11.91 -26.89 -0.34
C ASN A 8 -12.60 -27.90 0.59
N GLU A 9 -12.16 -29.16 0.57
CA GLU A 9 -12.94 -30.35 0.96
C GLU A 9 -13.29 -30.51 2.46
N SER A 10 -13.27 -29.47 3.29
CA SER A 10 -13.40 -29.64 4.74
C SER A 10 -14.39 -28.70 5.46
N ALA A 11 -14.99 -27.73 4.78
CA ALA A 11 -16.10 -26.94 5.36
C ALA A 11 -17.07 -26.42 4.29
N LEU A 12 -18.35 -26.81 4.39
CA LEU A 12 -19.41 -26.30 3.53
C LEU A 12 -19.81 -24.89 4.00
N LEU A 13 -19.20 -23.86 3.40
CA LEU A 13 -19.63 -22.48 3.55
C LEU A 13 -20.57 -22.08 2.41
N GLN A 14 -21.80 -21.67 2.73
CA GLN A 14 -22.68 -21.05 1.74
C GLN A 14 -22.28 -19.58 1.54
N ILE A 15 -21.72 -19.26 0.38
CA ILE A 15 -21.36 -17.88 0.01
C ILE A 15 -22.45 -17.33 -0.92
N ARG A 16 -23.10 -16.23 -0.50
CA ARG A 16 -24.12 -15.54 -1.30
C ARG A 16 -23.56 -14.21 -1.79
N ILE A 17 -23.35 -14.09 -3.11
CA ILE A 17 -22.87 -12.85 -3.74
C ILE A 17 -23.94 -12.37 -4.73
N PRO A 18 -24.69 -11.30 -4.42
CA PRO A 18 -25.68 -10.75 -5.35
C PRO A 18 -25.00 -10.20 -6.63
N PRO A 19 -25.64 -10.37 -7.81
CA PRO A 19 -25.12 -9.80 -9.06
C PRO A 19 -25.14 -8.27 -9.04
N GLY A 20 -24.24 -7.64 -9.78
CA GLY A 20 -24.10 -6.17 -9.86
C GLY A 20 -23.44 -5.54 -8.64
N THR A 21 -22.90 -6.34 -7.71
CA THR A 21 -22.14 -5.85 -6.54
C THR A 21 -20.66 -5.72 -6.87
N ILE A 22 -19.90 -5.05 -6.01
CA ILE A 22 -18.42 -4.95 -6.15
C ILE A 22 -17.72 -6.32 -6.14
N LEU A 23 -18.36 -7.37 -5.61
CA LEU A 23 -17.85 -8.75 -5.58
C LEU A 23 -18.39 -9.62 -6.72
N SER A 24 -19.39 -9.14 -7.47
CA SER A 24 -19.93 -9.78 -8.67
C SER A 24 -20.28 -8.70 -9.70
N PRO A 25 -19.27 -7.97 -10.20
CA PRO A 25 -19.48 -6.89 -11.15
C PRO A 25 -19.97 -7.41 -12.49
N ASP A 26 -20.58 -6.52 -13.27
CA ASP A 26 -20.93 -6.78 -14.68
C ASP A 26 -19.68 -6.89 -15.56
N GLU A 27 -19.78 -7.56 -16.70
CA GLU A 27 -18.68 -7.73 -17.65
C GLU A 27 -18.13 -6.40 -18.20
N ASN A 28 -18.97 -5.36 -18.24
CA ASN A 28 -18.60 -4.03 -18.72
C ASN A 28 -18.01 -3.14 -17.62
N ALA A 29 -17.99 -3.60 -16.36
CA ALA A 29 -17.51 -2.81 -15.24
C ALA A 29 -15.97 -2.76 -15.21
N ALA A 30 -15.42 -1.59 -14.89
CA ALA A 30 -13.99 -1.45 -14.62
C ALA A 30 -13.64 -2.13 -13.29
N VAL A 31 -12.89 -3.24 -13.37
CA VAL A 31 -12.53 -4.07 -12.20
C VAL A 31 -11.07 -3.93 -11.76
N VAL A 32 -10.35 -2.94 -12.29
CA VAL A 32 -8.96 -2.70 -11.90
C VAL A 32 -8.86 -2.49 -10.39
N GLY A 33 -7.91 -3.15 -9.76
CA GLY A 33 -7.75 -3.06 -8.32
C GLY A 33 -8.52 -4.08 -7.49
N GLY A 34 -9.28 -5.00 -8.11
CA GLY A 34 -10.05 -6.03 -7.40
C GLY A 34 -9.21 -6.84 -6.40
N ASN A 35 -8.18 -7.53 -6.87
CA ASN A 35 -7.30 -8.32 -6.00
C ASN A 35 -6.54 -7.44 -5.01
N VAL A 36 -6.06 -6.28 -5.47
CA VAL A 36 -5.10 -5.49 -4.70
C VAL A 36 -5.73 -4.59 -3.63
N LEU A 37 -6.99 -4.19 -3.80
CA LEU A 37 -7.71 -3.31 -2.88
C LEU A 37 -8.97 -3.98 -2.33
N THR A 38 -9.87 -4.44 -3.21
CA THR A 38 -11.17 -4.98 -2.81
C THR A 38 -11.01 -6.25 -1.96
N SER A 39 -10.20 -7.21 -2.40
CA SER A 39 -9.98 -8.45 -1.65
C SER A 39 -9.30 -8.20 -0.29
N GLN A 40 -8.36 -7.26 -0.23
CA GLN A 40 -7.75 -6.83 1.03
C GLN A 40 -8.78 -6.28 2.02
N ARG A 41 -9.72 -5.47 1.53
CA ARG A 41 -10.82 -4.93 2.35
C ARG A 41 -11.82 -5.99 2.77
N LEU A 42 -12.09 -6.96 1.90
CA LEU A 42 -12.96 -8.08 2.26
C LEU A 42 -12.37 -8.90 3.41
N CYS A 43 -11.06 -9.17 3.40
CA CYS A 43 -10.39 -9.81 4.53
C CYS A 43 -10.57 -9.04 5.84
N ASP A 44 -10.34 -7.72 5.83
CA ASP A 44 -10.53 -6.88 7.01
C ASP A 44 -11.95 -6.99 7.58
N VAL A 45 -12.97 -6.91 6.71
CA VAL A 45 -14.39 -7.00 7.12
C VAL A 45 -14.71 -8.36 7.73
N ILE A 46 -14.20 -9.45 7.14
CA ILE A 46 -14.39 -10.80 7.68
C ILE A 46 -13.72 -10.91 9.05
N PHE A 47 -12.45 -10.47 9.20
CA PHE A 47 -11.77 -10.54 10.48
C PHE A 47 -12.42 -9.68 11.56
N LEU A 48 -12.96 -8.51 11.18
CA LEU A 48 -13.70 -7.66 12.11
C LEU A 48 -15.01 -8.31 12.57
N ALA A 49 -15.75 -8.96 11.66
CA ALA A 49 -16.99 -9.65 12.00
C ALA A 49 -16.78 -10.75 13.05
N PHE A 50 -15.63 -11.42 13.02
CA PHE A 50 -15.24 -12.42 14.03
C PHE A 50 -14.43 -11.85 15.19
N ASN A 51 -14.16 -10.54 15.20
CA ASN A 51 -13.27 -9.89 16.16
C ASN A 51 -11.91 -10.60 16.32
N ALA A 52 -11.39 -11.14 15.22
CA ALA A 52 -10.27 -12.09 15.23
C ALA A 52 -8.90 -11.38 15.32
N VAL A 53 -8.73 -10.27 14.59
CA VAL A 53 -7.49 -9.50 14.52
C VAL A 53 -7.81 -8.04 14.16
N ALA A 54 -7.00 -7.10 14.63
CA ALA A 54 -7.07 -5.71 14.22
C ALA A 54 -6.81 -5.56 12.70
N ALA A 55 -7.19 -4.43 12.12
CA ALA A 55 -6.92 -4.20 10.71
C ALA A 55 -5.42 -4.08 10.44
N SER A 56 -4.96 -4.78 9.41
CA SER A 56 -3.66 -4.51 8.79
C SER A 56 -3.73 -3.25 7.91
N GLN A 57 -2.65 -2.95 7.19
CA GLN A 57 -2.65 -1.94 6.12
C GLN A 57 -3.80 -2.14 5.11
N GLY A 58 -4.25 -3.39 4.92
CA GLY A 58 -5.17 -3.93 3.90
C GLY A 58 -5.18 -3.15 2.58
N CYS A 59 -3.99 -3.00 2.04
CA CYS A 59 -3.72 -2.40 0.76
C CYS A 59 -2.38 -2.97 0.33
N MET A 60 -2.21 -3.29 -0.95
CA MET A 60 -0.90 -3.73 -1.45
C MET A 60 0.05 -2.56 -1.73
N ASN A 61 -0.40 -1.32 -1.53
CA ASN A 61 0.29 -0.05 -1.81
C ASN A 61 0.94 -0.06 -3.21
N ASN A 62 0.10 -0.18 -4.23
CA ASN A 62 0.55 -0.30 -5.60
C ASN A 62 1.17 1.03 -6.08
N ILE A 63 2.41 0.94 -6.53
CA ILE A 63 3.11 2.01 -7.22
C ILE A 63 3.39 1.50 -8.63
N THR A 64 3.01 2.30 -9.62
CA THR A 64 3.41 2.08 -11.01
C THR A 64 4.04 3.34 -11.55
N PHE A 65 5.06 3.20 -12.38
CA PHE A 65 5.54 4.32 -13.16
C PHE A 65 6.08 3.84 -14.50
N GLY A 66 6.05 4.72 -15.49
CA GLY A 66 6.48 4.35 -16.82
C GLY A 66 6.19 5.42 -17.86
N ASP A 67 6.37 5.01 -19.10
CA ASP A 67 6.04 5.72 -20.32
C ASP A 67 5.75 4.71 -21.44
N GLY A 68 5.77 5.14 -22.70
CA GLY A 68 5.55 4.24 -23.84
C GLY A 68 6.66 3.20 -24.08
N GLN A 69 7.76 3.23 -23.33
CA GLN A 69 8.92 2.34 -23.50
C GLN A 69 9.18 1.45 -22.29
N ILE A 70 8.93 1.94 -21.08
CA ILE A 70 9.15 1.20 -19.83
C ILE A 70 7.92 1.22 -18.94
N GLY A 71 7.69 0.13 -18.22
CA GLY A 71 6.67 0.03 -17.19
C GLY A 71 7.23 -0.68 -15.97
N TYR A 72 7.12 -0.03 -14.81
CA TYR A 72 7.41 -0.62 -13.51
C TYR A 72 6.13 -0.75 -12.71
N TYR A 73 6.00 -1.87 -11.98
CA TYR A 73 4.92 -2.11 -11.05
C TYR A 73 5.47 -2.79 -9.80
N GLU A 74 5.13 -2.22 -8.64
CA GLU A 74 5.48 -2.75 -7.34
C GLU A 74 4.30 -2.67 -6.36
N THR A 75 4.22 -3.69 -5.52
CA THR A 75 3.44 -3.70 -4.28
C THR A 75 4.38 -3.51 -3.09
N VAL A 76 4.03 -2.61 -2.18
CA VAL A 76 4.87 -2.28 -1.01
C VAL A 76 4.21 -2.73 0.29
N ALA A 77 5.01 -3.39 1.11
CA ALA A 77 4.62 -3.90 2.43
C ALA A 77 4.19 -2.80 3.42
N GLY A 78 3.60 -3.20 4.54
CA GLY A 78 3.18 -2.29 5.60
C GLY A 78 2.91 -3.02 6.91
N GLY A 79 2.13 -2.40 7.80
CA GLY A 79 1.87 -2.97 9.13
C GLY A 79 0.78 -4.03 9.14
N ALA A 80 1.02 -5.14 9.84
CA ALA A 80 -0.01 -6.11 10.18
C ALA A 80 -0.78 -5.71 11.45
N GLY A 81 -2.07 -6.06 11.52
CA GLY A 81 -2.86 -5.86 12.74
C GLY A 81 -2.43 -6.80 13.87
N ALA A 82 -2.56 -6.32 15.11
CA ALA A 82 -2.36 -7.13 16.31
C ALA A 82 -3.60 -7.96 16.65
N GLY A 83 -3.43 -9.02 17.43
CA GLY A 83 -4.52 -9.87 17.90
C GLY A 83 -4.33 -10.33 19.34
N SER A 84 -5.24 -11.19 19.80
CA SER A 84 -5.18 -11.73 21.16
C SER A 84 -3.93 -12.58 21.33
N GLY A 85 -2.96 -12.09 22.11
CA GLY A 85 -1.72 -12.80 22.39
C GLY A 85 -0.55 -12.48 21.47
N PHE A 86 -0.70 -11.57 20.49
CA PHE A 86 0.38 -11.27 19.54
C PHE A 86 0.37 -9.84 19.00
N ASP A 87 1.57 -9.28 18.87
CA ASP A 87 1.82 -8.03 18.14
C ASP A 87 1.69 -8.24 16.63
N GLY A 88 1.29 -7.18 15.94
CA GLY A 88 1.35 -7.12 14.48
C GLY A 88 2.80 -7.01 14.00
N ARG A 89 3.15 -7.77 12.97
CA ARG A 89 4.47 -7.70 12.35
C ARG A 89 4.61 -6.43 11.48
N SER A 90 5.74 -5.73 11.63
CA SER A 90 6.07 -4.55 10.83
C SER A 90 6.59 -4.91 9.43
N ALA A 91 6.32 -4.05 8.45
CA ALA A 91 6.89 -4.08 7.11
C ALA A 91 6.73 -5.42 6.38
N ILE A 92 5.55 -6.06 6.49
CA ILE A 92 5.23 -7.29 5.76
C ILE A 92 4.06 -7.11 4.79
N HIS A 93 4.01 -8.01 3.81
CA HIS A 93 2.79 -8.23 3.04
C HIS A 93 1.79 -8.99 3.89
N THR A 94 0.52 -8.59 3.84
CA THR A 94 -0.55 -9.16 4.65
C THR A 94 -1.69 -9.64 3.76
N HIS A 95 -2.39 -10.69 4.22
CA HIS A 95 -3.58 -11.25 3.59
C HIS A 95 -3.36 -11.60 2.11
N MET A 96 -3.92 -10.82 1.18
CA MET A 96 -3.99 -11.14 -0.24
C MET A 96 -2.70 -10.87 -1.03
N THR A 97 -1.63 -10.42 -0.37
CA THR A 97 -0.36 -10.08 -1.04
C THR A 97 0.73 -11.07 -0.68
N ASN A 98 1.44 -11.59 -1.69
CA ASN A 98 2.58 -12.51 -1.52
C ASN A 98 3.70 -12.23 -2.53
N THR A 99 4.15 -10.97 -2.57
CA THR A 99 5.23 -10.53 -3.47
C THR A 99 6.53 -10.41 -2.71
N ARG A 100 7.65 -10.75 -3.36
CA ARG A 100 8.98 -10.38 -2.86
C ARG A 100 9.28 -8.94 -3.27
N ILE A 101 10.09 -8.27 -2.46
CA ILE A 101 10.62 -6.96 -2.83
C ILE A 101 11.51 -7.06 -4.06
N THR A 102 11.48 -6.02 -4.90
CA THR A 102 12.49 -5.85 -5.96
C THR A 102 13.79 -5.33 -5.35
N ASP A 103 14.89 -6.02 -5.60
CA ASP A 103 16.22 -5.59 -5.14
C ASP A 103 16.53 -4.16 -5.61
N PRO A 104 17.01 -3.27 -4.72
CA PRO A 104 17.33 -1.89 -5.07
C PRO A 104 18.26 -1.77 -6.27
N GLU A 105 19.30 -2.61 -6.34
CA GLU A 105 20.27 -2.59 -7.45
C GLU A 105 19.61 -2.92 -8.79
N ILE A 106 18.66 -3.86 -8.80
CA ILE A 106 17.91 -4.23 -10.01
C ILE A 106 16.96 -3.10 -10.41
N LEU A 107 16.29 -2.47 -9.44
CA LEU A 107 15.43 -1.32 -9.68
C LEU A 107 16.21 -0.16 -10.32
N GLU A 108 17.33 0.23 -9.74
CA GLU A 108 18.12 1.38 -10.19
C GLU A 108 18.88 1.12 -11.50
N THR A 109 19.23 -0.13 -11.77
CA THR A 109 19.89 -0.50 -13.03
C THR A 109 18.90 -0.53 -14.20
N ARG A 110 17.68 -1.03 -13.97
CA ARG A 110 16.68 -1.21 -15.05
C ARG A 110 15.81 0.00 -15.30
N TYR A 111 15.62 0.85 -14.29
CA TYR A 111 14.69 1.98 -14.35
C TYR A 111 15.40 3.29 -14.03
N PRO A 112 14.95 4.41 -14.61
CA PRO A 112 15.59 5.72 -14.45
C PRO A 112 15.20 6.35 -13.10
N VAL A 113 15.43 5.63 -12.01
CA VAL A 113 15.09 6.04 -10.65
C VAL A 113 16.24 5.74 -9.69
N ILE A 114 16.21 6.36 -8.52
CA ILE A 114 17.09 6.04 -7.38
C ILE A 114 16.20 5.80 -6.16
N LEU A 115 16.41 4.70 -5.47
CA LEU A 115 15.76 4.41 -4.21
C LEU A 115 16.52 5.11 -3.08
N ARG A 116 16.02 6.27 -2.66
CA ARG A 116 16.64 7.08 -1.61
C ARG A 116 16.43 6.52 -0.21
N GLU A 117 15.31 5.87 0.00
CA GLU A 117 14.99 5.28 1.29
C GLU A 117 14.06 4.09 1.10
N PHE A 118 14.36 3.02 1.83
CA PHE A 118 13.40 1.97 2.09
C PHE A 118 13.58 1.46 3.52
N SER A 119 12.70 1.87 4.42
CA SER A 119 12.86 1.71 5.86
C SER A 119 11.53 1.39 6.56
N ILE A 120 11.60 0.94 7.80
CA ILE A 120 10.40 0.78 8.65
C ILE A 120 9.93 2.17 9.10
N ARG A 121 8.63 2.43 8.97
CA ARG A 121 7.98 3.66 9.42
C ARG A 121 7.66 3.56 10.91
N ASN A 122 8.68 3.74 11.75
CA ASN A 122 8.60 3.55 13.19
C ASN A 122 7.45 4.34 13.84
N GLY A 123 6.71 3.68 14.74
CA GLY A 123 5.62 4.29 15.50
C GLY A 123 4.39 4.61 14.63
N SER A 124 4.18 3.90 13.53
CA SER A 124 2.96 3.94 12.73
C SER A 124 1.94 2.87 13.10
N GLY A 125 2.34 1.82 13.81
CA GLY A 125 1.45 0.83 14.40
C GLY A 125 0.60 1.42 15.53
N GLY A 126 -0.65 0.96 15.61
CA GLY A 126 -1.59 1.33 16.66
C GLY A 126 -1.17 0.76 18.01
N SER A 127 -1.36 1.53 19.07
CA SER A 127 -1.08 1.09 20.43
C SER A 127 -2.18 0.18 20.99
N GLY A 128 -1.84 -0.65 21.97
CA GLY A 128 -2.73 -1.58 22.63
C GLY A 128 -1.94 -2.43 23.62
N GLN A 129 -2.59 -3.36 24.29
CA GLN A 129 -1.89 -4.43 25.00
C GLN A 129 -0.92 -5.16 24.06
N PHE A 130 -1.36 -5.42 22.83
CA PHE A 130 -0.51 -5.81 21.71
C PHE A 130 -0.52 -4.71 20.65
N ARG A 131 0.66 -4.38 20.15
CA ARG A 131 0.91 -3.28 19.22
C ARG A 131 0.70 -3.74 17.79
N GLY A 132 0.04 -2.92 16.98
CA GLY A 132 0.02 -3.10 15.53
C GLY A 132 1.42 -2.94 14.95
N GLY A 133 1.67 -3.60 13.81
CA GLY A 133 2.94 -3.49 13.10
C GLY A 133 3.14 -2.12 12.47
N ASP A 134 4.39 -1.70 12.36
CA ASP A 134 4.75 -0.48 11.64
C ASP A 134 4.73 -0.68 10.12
N GLY A 135 4.38 0.37 9.40
CA GLY A 135 4.46 0.43 7.94
C GLY A 135 5.90 0.59 7.43
N CYS A 136 6.02 1.02 6.18
CA CYS A 136 7.28 1.30 5.50
C CYS A 136 7.32 2.74 4.99
N ILE A 137 8.52 3.29 4.86
CA ILE A 137 8.81 4.46 4.04
C ILE A 137 9.51 3.96 2.78
N ARG A 138 9.09 4.43 1.61
CA ARG A 138 9.75 4.14 0.32
C ARG A 138 9.87 5.43 -0.47
N ARG A 139 11.10 5.91 -0.71
CA ARG A 139 11.39 7.17 -1.40
C ARG A 139 12.09 6.91 -2.71
N ILE A 140 11.41 7.22 -3.81
CA ILE A 140 11.88 7.01 -5.17
C ILE A 140 12.11 8.36 -5.83
N GLN A 141 13.35 8.63 -6.22
CA GLN A 141 13.72 9.82 -6.96
C GLN A 141 13.75 9.53 -8.45
N PHE A 142 13.10 10.37 -9.26
CA PHE A 142 13.01 10.17 -10.71
C PHE A 142 14.13 10.88 -11.46
N ARG A 143 14.83 10.16 -12.35
CA ARG A 143 15.98 10.68 -13.13
C ARG A 143 15.62 11.12 -14.54
N ARG A 144 14.39 10.85 -15.00
CA ARG A 144 13.80 11.43 -16.21
C ARG A 144 12.28 11.61 -16.06
N PRO A 145 11.62 12.37 -16.95
CA PRO A 145 10.17 12.47 -16.96
C PRO A 145 9.50 11.11 -17.13
N LEU A 146 8.51 10.82 -16.29
CA LEU A 146 7.71 9.60 -16.28
C LEU A 146 6.28 9.91 -15.81
N GLN A 147 5.33 9.02 -16.11
CA GLN A 147 4.03 9.03 -15.46
C GLN A 147 4.08 8.12 -14.23
N LEU A 148 3.74 8.65 -13.06
CA LEU A 148 3.59 7.93 -11.79
C LEU A 148 2.11 7.74 -11.50
N SER A 149 1.69 6.51 -11.24
CA SER A 149 0.35 6.21 -10.76
C SER A 149 0.38 5.44 -9.44
N VAL A 150 -0.43 5.90 -8.50
CA VAL A 150 -0.59 5.29 -7.18
C VAL A 150 -1.99 4.73 -7.06
N LEU A 151 -2.09 3.48 -6.60
CA LEU A 151 -3.36 2.81 -6.32
C LEU A 151 -3.29 2.23 -4.91
N THR A 152 -3.66 3.05 -3.93
CA THR A 152 -3.52 2.77 -2.50
C THR A 152 -4.79 3.09 -1.70
N GLU A 153 -4.87 2.54 -0.49
CA GLU A 153 -5.98 2.66 0.45
C GLU A 153 -5.50 3.03 1.86
N ARG A 154 -6.41 3.21 2.82
CA ARG A 154 -6.10 3.72 4.18
C ARG A 154 -5.39 5.08 4.18
N ARG A 155 -5.72 5.89 3.18
CA ARG A 155 -5.29 7.30 3.08
C ARG A 155 -6.30 8.25 3.64
N ALA A 156 -7.59 7.90 3.68
CA ALA A 156 -8.67 8.63 4.35
C ALA A 156 -9.03 8.03 5.71
N PHE A 157 -9.10 6.70 5.79
CA PHE A 157 -9.44 5.96 7.02
C PHE A 157 -8.22 5.25 7.60
N ALA A 158 -8.07 5.30 8.91
CA ALA A 158 -7.00 4.59 9.61
C ALA A 158 -7.29 3.07 9.67
N PRO A 159 -6.26 2.20 9.69
CA PRO A 159 -6.38 0.81 10.15
C PRO A 159 -6.93 0.79 11.58
N TYR A 160 -8.11 0.23 11.81
CA TYR A 160 -8.74 0.20 13.13
C TYR A 160 -8.04 -0.80 14.06
N GLY A 161 -7.98 -0.47 15.34
CA GLY A 161 -7.70 -1.44 16.41
C GLY A 161 -8.96 -2.22 16.80
N ILE A 162 -8.81 -3.24 17.64
CA ILE A 162 -9.93 -4.01 18.21
C ILE A 162 -9.74 -4.22 19.72
N ALA A 163 -10.81 -4.59 20.42
CA ALA A 163 -10.81 -4.86 21.86
C ALA A 163 -10.18 -3.72 22.71
N GLY A 164 -10.38 -2.46 22.33
CA GLY A 164 -9.81 -1.29 23.02
C GLY A 164 -8.46 -0.81 22.46
N GLY A 165 -7.86 -1.56 21.54
CA GLY A 165 -6.66 -1.14 20.81
C GLY A 165 -6.89 0.08 19.93
N LYS A 166 -5.86 0.90 19.76
CA LYS A 166 -5.88 2.15 19.00
C LYS A 166 -5.61 1.90 17.51
N PRO A 167 -6.13 2.76 16.63
CA PRO A 167 -5.87 2.67 15.20
C PRO A 167 -4.39 2.91 14.86
N GLY A 168 -3.91 2.27 13.80
CA GLY A 168 -2.63 2.57 13.19
C GLY A 168 -2.66 3.91 12.44
N LYS A 169 -1.49 4.48 12.15
CA LYS A 169 -1.37 5.68 11.33
C LYS A 169 -1.79 5.39 9.89
N ARG A 170 -2.53 6.32 9.30
CA ARG A 170 -2.82 6.38 7.86
C ARG A 170 -1.51 6.41 7.06
N GLY A 171 -1.58 5.88 5.84
CA GLY A 171 -0.51 6.07 4.87
C GLY A 171 -0.54 7.49 4.28
N LEU A 172 0.53 7.86 3.58
CA LEU A 172 0.65 9.10 2.80
C LEU A 172 1.35 8.80 1.48
N ASN A 173 0.99 9.55 0.44
CA ASN A 173 1.62 9.50 -0.87
C ASN A 173 2.08 10.93 -1.17
N LEU A 174 3.35 11.25 -0.90
CA LEU A 174 3.87 12.61 -1.00
C LEU A 174 4.76 12.73 -2.24
N LEU A 175 4.50 13.76 -3.05
CA LEU A 175 5.37 14.15 -4.14
C LEU A 175 6.09 15.43 -3.76
N HIS A 176 7.38 15.32 -3.53
CA HIS A 176 8.27 16.46 -3.30
C HIS A 176 8.73 16.98 -4.65
N LYS A 177 8.25 18.17 -5.02
CA LYS A 177 8.64 18.84 -6.27
C LYS A 177 9.94 19.60 -6.07
N ARG A 178 10.70 19.76 -7.16
CA ARG A 178 11.89 20.63 -7.21
C ARG A 178 11.67 22.03 -6.62
N SER A 179 10.47 22.60 -6.81
CA SER A 179 10.14 23.94 -6.31
C SER A 179 10.08 24.05 -4.78
N GLY A 180 10.39 22.98 -4.03
CA GLY A 180 10.20 22.87 -2.59
C GLY A 180 8.76 22.55 -2.18
N ARG A 181 7.83 22.50 -3.15
CA ARG A 181 6.42 22.18 -2.87
C ARG A 181 6.26 20.69 -2.63
N THR A 182 5.61 20.33 -1.53
CA THR A 182 5.17 18.95 -1.27
C THR A 182 3.68 18.81 -1.56
N VAL A 183 3.31 17.83 -2.38
CA VAL A 183 1.92 17.55 -2.77
C VAL A 183 1.52 16.18 -2.24
N ASN A 184 0.42 16.09 -1.48
CA ASN A 184 -0.16 14.80 -1.14
C ASN A 184 -1.06 14.34 -2.29
N LEU A 185 -0.71 13.22 -2.92
CA LEU A 185 -1.41 12.68 -4.09
C LEU A 185 -2.75 12.02 -3.73
N GLY A 186 -3.04 11.79 -2.45
CA GLY A 186 -4.21 11.01 -2.03
C GLY A 186 -4.02 9.51 -2.30
N GLY A 187 -5.10 8.73 -2.19
CA GLY A 187 -5.03 7.26 -2.32
C GLY A 187 -4.92 6.76 -3.75
N LYS A 188 -5.55 7.45 -4.71
CA LYS A 188 -5.58 7.03 -6.12
C LYS A 188 -5.34 8.24 -6.99
N ASN A 189 -4.26 8.25 -7.76
CA ASN A 189 -3.90 9.37 -8.60
C ASN A 189 -2.85 8.99 -9.64
N SER A 190 -2.80 9.77 -10.72
CA SER A 190 -1.80 9.68 -11.77
C SER A 190 -1.24 11.06 -12.04
N VAL A 191 0.08 11.20 -12.00
CA VAL A 191 0.77 12.48 -12.16
C VAL A 191 2.03 12.31 -13.01
N ASN A 192 2.39 13.35 -13.75
CA ASN A 192 3.70 13.40 -14.38
C ASN A 192 4.74 13.85 -13.35
N VAL A 193 5.81 13.08 -13.24
CA VAL A 193 6.99 13.42 -12.46
C VAL A 193 8.07 13.91 -13.40
N GLU A 194 8.82 14.91 -12.96
CA GLU A 194 9.87 15.52 -13.76
C GLU A 194 11.24 15.17 -13.20
N ALA A 195 12.20 14.96 -14.10
CA ALA A 195 13.60 15.17 -13.73
C ALA A 195 13.98 16.57 -14.18
N GLY A 196 14.78 17.26 -13.37
CA GLY A 196 15.29 18.59 -13.68
C GLY A 196 15.79 18.65 -15.12
N VAL A 197 15.07 19.39 -15.97
CA VAL A 197 15.43 19.58 -17.37
C VAL A 197 16.61 20.53 -17.41
N GLY A 198 17.77 20.06 -17.88
CA GLY A 198 19.01 20.85 -17.95
C GLY A 198 20.17 20.16 -18.67
N PHE A 199 20.10 20.13 -20.01
CA PHE A 199 21.17 19.93 -20.99
C PHE A 199 21.90 18.57 -21.09
N PRO A 200 22.08 18.02 -22.32
CA PRO A 200 22.81 16.77 -22.57
C PRO A 200 24.34 16.86 -22.40
N ARG A 201 24.86 17.83 -21.63
CA ARG A 201 26.31 18.06 -21.48
C ARG A 201 26.83 18.46 -20.10
N ILE A 202 26.01 18.61 -19.07
CA ILE A 202 26.52 18.97 -17.74
C ILE A 202 26.57 17.72 -16.85
N ARG A 203 27.79 17.22 -16.62
CA ARG A 203 28.13 16.08 -15.72
C ARG A 203 27.85 16.35 -14.23
N PHE A 204 27.12 17.41 -13.90
CA PHE A 204 26.81 17.86 -12.55
C PHE A 204 25.35 18.31 -12.48
N LEU A 205 24.41 17.42 -12.84
CA LEU A 205 23.03 17.62 -12.43
C LEU A 205 23.02 17.54 -10.90
N ASN A 206 22.64 18.62 -10.22
CA ASN A 206 22.46 18.54 -8.77
C ASN A 206 21.35 17.52 -8.51
N ILE A 207 21.76 16.36 -8.02
CA ILE A 207 20.89 15.21 -7.84
C ILE A 207 19.78 15.50 -6.83
N ASP A 208 19.92 16.55 -6.02
CA ASP A 208 18.94 17.00 -5.03
C ASP A 208 17.83 17.88 -5.62
N SER A 209 17.81 18.10 -6.95
CA SER A 209 16.82 18.93 -7.66
C SER A 209 15.77 18.14 -8.46
N LEU A 210 15.64 16.84 -8.20
CA LEU A 210 14.72 15.94 -8.90
C LEU A 210 13.45 15.67 -8.09
N ASP A 211 12.32 15.39 -8.76
CA ASP A 211 11.10 15.02 -8.06
C ASP A 211 11.29 13.71 -7.29
N ILE A 212 10.83 13.68 -6.03
CA ILE A 212 10.88 12.50 -5.16
C ILE A 212 9.45 12.11 -4.79
N PHE A 213 9.09 10.88 -5.09
CA PHE A 213 7.89 10.26 -4.55
C PHE A 213 8.22 9.54 -3.25
N GLU A 214 7.57 9.93 -2.17
CA GLU A 214 7.61 9.27 -0.88
C GLU A 214 6.28 8.58 -0.59
N LEU A 215 6.35 7.26 -0.53
CA LEU A 215 5.28 6.41 -0.03
C LEU A 215 5.51 6.17 1.47
N GLN A 216 4.54 6.57 2.29
CA GLN A 216 4.42 6.10 3.66
C GLN A 216 3.27 5.10 3.71
N THR A 217 3.56 3.82 3.95
CA THR A 217 2.51 2.80 4.05
C THR A 217 1.82 2.85 5.42
N PRO A 218 0.56 2.39 5.51
CA PRO A 218 -0.16 2.37 6.77
C PRO A 218 0.50 1.39 7.75
N GLY A 219 0.35 1.68 9.05
CA GLY A 219 0.61 0.68 10.09
C GLY A 219 -0.53 -0.35 10.19
N GLY A 220 -0.49 -1.21 11.20
CA GLY A 220 -1.62 -2.01 11.64
C GLY A 220 -2.31 -1.42 12.88
N GLY A 221 -3.55 -1.82 13.15
CA GLY A 221 -4.23 -1.49 14.41
C GLY A 221 -3.71 -2.30 15.59
N GLY A 222 -3.80 -1.74 16.78
CA GLY A 222 -3.48 -2.43 18.04
C GLY A 222 -4.64 -3.30 18.55
N TYR A 223 -4.33 -4.15 19.53
CA TYR A 223 -5.28 -5.02 20.22
C TYR A 223 -5.23 -4.77 21.73
N GLY A 224 -6.39 -4.75 22.38
CA GLY A 224 -6.47 -4.63 23.84
C GLY A 224 -6.26 -3.21 24.34
N GLN A 225 -6.83 -2.89 25.50
CA GLN A 225 -6.58 -1.61 26.18
C GLN A 225 -5.18 -1.62 26.80
N MET A 226 -4.47 -0.49 26.73
CA MET A 226 -3.24 -0.33 27.51
C MET A 226 -3.60 -0.12 28.98
N ASN A 227 -3.02 -0.93 29.86
CA ASN A 227 -3.06 -0.73 31.30
C ASN A 227 -2.19 0.45 31.71
#